data_AF-R6VJW6-F1
#
_entry.id   AF-R6VJW6-F1
#
_cell.length_a   1.000
_cell.length_b   1.000
_cell.length_c   1.000
_cell.angle_alpha   90.00
_cell.angle_beta   90.00
_cell.angle_gamma   90.00
#
_symmetry.space_group_name_H-M   'P 1'
#
loop_
_entity.id
_entity.type
_entity.pdbx_description
1 polymer ?
#
loop_
_entity_poly.entity_id
_entity_poly.type
_entity_poly.pdbx_seq_one_letter_code
_entity_poly.pdbx_strand_id
1 'polypeptide(L)'
;MHPNDYDEYVYKYAAEYSLEPNLVFAIIKTESNFNPDAGSTAGALGLMQLMPETFEWLQNYKYGEVTMTSESLYDPEINIQYGCIFLHFLMERYSVEETAVAAYNAGFGAVDSWLENSEYSSDGKTLARIPYPETEAYVEKVEWAKNYYNSNGNNNEESTQATDSATEGGD
;
A
#
# COMPACT_ATOMS: atom_id res chain seq x y z
N MET A 1 2.94 -0.41 15.48
CA MET A 1 1.65 -0.97 15.91
C MET A 1 0.60 -0.40 14.98
N HIS A 2 -0.17 -1.27 14.32
CA HIS A 2 -1.38 -0.92 13.58
C HIS A 2 -2.60 -1.35 14.41
N PRO A 3 -3.77 -0.73 14.22
CA PRO A 3 -5.02 -1.26 14.77
C PRO A 3 -5.31 -2.63 14.15
N ASN A 4 -5.79 -3.58 14.97
CA ASN A 4 -6.23 -4.90 14.48
C ASN A 4 -7.53 -4.79 13.64
N ASP A 5 -8.21 -3.65 13.68
CA ASP A 5 -9.54 -3.42 13.09
C ASP A 5 -9.55 -3.49 11.55
N TYR A 6 -8.37 -3.47 10.91
CA TYR A 6 -8.24 -3.51 9.45
C TYR A 6 -7.53 -4.76 8.93
N ASP A 7 -7.09 -5.65 9.83
CA ASP A 7 -6.30 -6.83 9.48
C ASP A 7 -7.06 -7.72 8.49
N GLU A 8 -8.36 -7.95 8.75
CA GLU A 8 -9.21 -8.75 7.88
C GLU A 8 -9.21 -8.23 6.44
N TYR A 9 -9.39 -6.92 6.25
CA TYR A 9 -9.41 -6.30 4.92
C TYR A 9 -8.03 -6.33 4.26
N VAL A 10 -6.97 -6.02 5.01
CA VAL A 10 -5.60 -6.03 4.48
C VAL A 10 -5.22 -7.44 4.04
N TYR A 11 -5.40 -8.46 4.87
CA TYR A 11 -5.05 -9.84 4.49
C TYR A 11 -5.92 -10.36 3.34
N LYS A 12 -7.22 -10.06 3.34
CA LYS A 12 -8.15 -10.44 2.26
C LYS A 12 -7.69 -9.89 0.91
N TYR A 13 -7.50 -8.56 0.82
CA TYR A 13 -7.20 -7.92 -0.45
C TYR A 13 -5.72 -8.05 -0.85
N ALA A 14 -4.79 -8.12 0.11
CA ALA A 14 -3.41 -8.45 -0.21
C ALA A 14 -3.31 -9.84 -0.84
N ALA A 15 -4.01 -10.84 -0.28
CA ALA A 15 -4.08 -12.18 -0.87
C ALA A 15 -4.77 -12.18 -2.26
N GLU A 16 -5.90 -11.49 -2.40
CA GLU A 16 -6.65 -11.39 -3.68
C GLU A 16 -5.78 -10.80 -4.80
N TYR A 17 -4.96 -9.80 -4.48
CA TYR A 17 -4.14 -9.07 -5.44
C TYR A 17 -2.66 -9.47 -5.43
N SER A 18 -2.30 -10.59 -4.78
CA SER A 18 -0.92 -11.09 -4.70
C SER A 18 0.09 -10.04 -4.22
N LEU A 19 -0.29 -9.28 -3.20
CA LEU A 19 0.52 -8.26 -2.54
C LEU A 19 1.04 -8.79 -1.20
N GLU A 20 2.20 -8.29 -0.79
CA GLU A 20 2.70 -8.52 0.57
C GLU A 20 1.87 -7.71 1.59
N PRO A 21 1.21 -8.34 2.59
CA PRO A 21 0.39 -7.62 3.56
C PRO A 21 1.14 -6.50 4.29
N ASN A 22 2.41 -6.73 4.62
CA ASN A 22 3.25 -5.75 5.30
C ASN A 22 3.55 -4.51 4.44
N LEU A 23 3.52 -4.63 3.11
CA LEU A 23 3.61 -3.47 2.21
C LEU A 23 2.31 -2.65 2.27
N VAL A 24 1.14 -3.31 2.29
CA VAL A 24 -0.16 -2.64 2.40
C VAL A 24 -0.26 -1.90 3.74
N PHE A 25 0.11 -2.55 4.86
CA PHE A 25 0.20 -1.89 6.17
C PHE A 25 1.18 -0.72 6.19
N ALA A 26 2.31 -0.83 5.49
CA ALA A 26 3.28 0.25 5.38
C ALA A 26 2.74 1.47 4.63
N ILE A 27 1.99 1.25 3.54
CA ILE A 27 1.32 2.32 2.80
C ILE A 27 0.25 2.98 3.68
N ILE A 28 -0.67 2.21 4.28
CA ILE A 28 -1.70 2.77 5.17
C ILE A 28 -1.08 3.61 6.31
N LYS A 29 0.01 3.10 6.90
CA LYS A 29 0.75 3.80 7.95
C LYS A 29 1.31 5.13 7.47
N THR A 30 1.94 5.15 6.30
CA THR A 30 2.55 6.35 5.73
C THR A 30 1.50 7.37 5.28
N GLU A 31 0.39 6.90 4.73
CA GLU A 31 -0.65 7.75 4.14
C GLU A 31 -1.56 8.43 5.16
N SER A 32 -2.14 7.64 6.07
CA SER A 32 -3.18 8.14 6.98
C SER A 32 -2.85 7.94 8.45
N ASN A 33 -1.77 7.21 8.74
CA ASN A 33 -1.51 6.68 10.07
C ASN A 33 -2.74 5.91 10.62
N PHE A 34 -3.43 5.16 9.75
CA PHE A 34 -4.64 4.38 10.04
C PHE A 34 -5.88 5.21 10.41
N ASN A 35 -5.94 6.49 10.00
CA ASN A 35 -7.15 7.30 10.15
C ASN A 35 -8.08 7.13 8.93
N PRO A 36 -9.25 6.48 9.07
CA PRO A 36 -10.17 6.27 7.95
C PRO A 36 -10.84 7.56 7.48
N ASP A 37 -10.91 8.58 8.34
CA ASP A 37 -11.47 9.90 8.02
C ASP A 37 -10.42 10.88 7.47
N ALA A 38 -9.23 10.39 7.10
CA ALA A 38 -8.14 11.24 6.62
C ALA A 38 -8.48 11.89 5.27
N GLY A 39 -8.24 13.20 5.19
CA GLY A 39 -8.32 13.99 3.95
C GLY A 39 -7.09 14.88 3.81
N SER A 40 -6.46 14.89 2.64
CA SER A 40 -5.33 15.78 2.35
C SER A 40 -5.78 17.12 1.75
N THR A 41 -4.90 18.13 1.79
CA THR A 41 -5.16 19.42 1.10
C THR A 41 -5.30 19.26 -0.41
N ALA A 42 -4.71 18.21 -0.99
CA ALA A 42 -4.83 17.89 -2.42
C ALA A 42 -6.13 17.14 -2.76
N GLY A 43 -6.87 16.66 -1.75
CA GLY A 43 -8.14 15.94 -1.94
C GLY A 43 -8.06 14.41 -1.88
N ALA A 44 -6.92 13.86 -1.44
CA ALA A 44 -6.77 12.41 -1.24
C ALA A 44 -7.55 11.95 0.00
N LEU A 45 -8.20 10.77 -0.06
CA LEU A 45 -9.20 10.33 0.91
C LEU A 45 -8.91 8.95 1.52
N GLY A 46 -9.17 8.83 2.82
CA GLY A 46 -9.20 7.57 3.57
C GLY A 46 -7.85 6.96 3.89
N LEU A 47 -7.86 5.68 4.25
CA LEU A 47 -6.72 4.94 4.81
C LEU A 47 -5.46 4.93 3.92
N MET A 48 -5.66 4.75 2.62
CA MET A 48 -4.61 4.65 1.60
C MET A 48 -4.56 5.89 0.69
N GLN A 49 -5.22 6.99 1.12
CA GLN A 49 -5.19 8.32 0.49
C GLN A 49 -5.36 8.26 -1.04
N LEU A 50 -6.48 7.68 -1.50
CA LEU A 50 -6.79 7.63 -2.91
C LEU A 50 -7.36 8.97 -3.40
N MET A 51 -6.91 9.41 -4.57
CA MET A 51 -7.50 10.55 -5.27
C MET A 51 -8.88 10.15 -5.86
N PRO A 52 -9.90 11.03 -5.80
CA PRO A 52 -11.21 10.77 -6.42
C PRO A 52 -11.12 10.33 -7.88
N GLU A 53 -10.26 10.96 -8.68
CA GLU A 53 -10.07 10.62 -10.09
C GLU A 53 -9.44 9.23 -10.28
N THR A 54 -8.53 8.85 -9.37
CA THR A 54 -7.93 7.51 -9.36
C THR A 54 -8.98 6.46 -8.99
N PHE A 55 -9.83 6.74 -8.01
CA PHE A 55 -10.92 5.85 -7.63
C PHE A 55 -11.94 5.65 -8.75
N GLU A 56 -12.34 6.72 -9.44
CA GLU A 56 -13.23 6.63 -10.61
C GLU A 56 -12.59 5.82 -11.75
N TRP A 57 -11.31 6.04 -12.02
CA TRP A 57 -10.58 5.27 -13.02
C TRP A 57 -10.49 3.79 -12.66
N LEU A 58 -10.20 3.45 -11.41
CA LEU A 58 -10.11 2.07 -10.93
C LEU A 58 -11.46 1.34 -11.01
N GLN A 59 -12.56 2.03 -10.71
CA GLN A 59 -13.91 1.48 -10.89
C GLN A 59 -14.16 1.04 -12.33
N ASN A 60 -13.89 1.93 -13.29
CA ASN A 60 -13.97 1.59 -14.71
C ASN A 60 -12.99 0.49 -15.13
N TYR A 61 -11.74 0.57 -14.68
CA TYR A 61 -10.70 -0.41 -15.01
C TYR A 61 -11.06 -1.82 -14.55
N LYS A 62 -11.59 -1.95 -13.32
CA LYS A 62 -11.89 -3.25 -12.71
C LYS A 62 -13.28 -3.79 -13.06
N TYR A 63 -14.28 -2.91 -13.11
CA TYR A 63 -15.70 -3.30 -13.20
C TYR A 63 -16.41 -2.80 -14.45
N GLY A 64 -15.78 -1.93 -15.25
CA GLY A 64 -16.35 -1.40 -16.49
C GLY A 64 -17.41 -0.31 -16.29
N GLU A 65 -17.67 0.12 -15.06
CA GLU A 65 -18.62 1.18 -14.73
C GLU A 65 -18.24 1.90 -13.42
N VAL A 66 -18.69 3.15 -13.27
CA VAL A 66 -18.58 3.94 -12.04
C VAL A 66 -19.91 3.87 -11.31
N THR A 67 -19.92 3.29 -10.12
CA THR A 67 -21.15 3.11 -9.32
C THR A 67 -21.08 3.80 -7.96
N MET A 68 -19.87 4.14 -7.50
CA MET A 68 -19.61 4.72 -6.19
C MET A 68 -19.03 6.12 -6.31
N THR A 69 -19.41 7.00 -5.39
CA THR A 69 -18.86 8.35 -5.27
C THR A 69 -17.59 8.35 -4.43
N SER A 70 -16.80 9.42 -4.49
CA SER A 70 -15.56 9.54 -3.70
C SER A 70 -15.80 9.49 -2.18
N GLU A 71 -17.00 9.80 -1.68
CA GLU A 71 -17.35 9.64 -0.26
C GLU A 71 -17.22 8.19 0.22
N SER A 72 -17.38 7.21 -0.67
CA SER A 72 -17.16 5.79 -0.37
C SER A 72 -15.72 5.48 0.04
N LEU A 73 -14.75 6.36 -0.25
CA LEU A 73 -13.36 6.18 0.18
C LEU A 73 -13.14 6.37 1.68
N TYR A 74 -14.11 6.88 2.43
CA TYR A 74 -14.04 6.89 3.90
C TYR A 74 -14.44 5.56 4.54
N ASP A 75 -15.03 4.64 3.77
CA ASP A 75 -15.26 3.27 4.24
C ASP A 75 -13.93 2.48 4.20
N PRO A 76 -13.48 1.90 5.32
CA PRO A 76 -12.20 1.18 5.38
C PRO A 76 -12.07 0.03 4.40
N GLU A 77 -13.12 -0.78 4.21
CA GLU A 77 -13.06 -1.95 3.34
C GLU A 77 -12.90 -1.51 1.88
N ILE A 78 -13.73 -0.54 1.45
CA ILE A 78 -13.67 0.02 0.10
C ILE A 78 -12.31 0.69 -0.15
N ASN A 79 -11.82 1.50 0.80
CA ASN A 79 -10.55 2.20 0.62
C ASN A 79 -9.37 1.23 0.49
N ILE A 80 -9.30 0.20 1.35
CA ILE A 80 -8.24 -0.82 1.30
C ILE A 80 -8.36 -1.66 0.03
N GLN A 81 -9.58 -2.05 -0.36
CA GLN A 81 -9.80 -2.80 -1.60
C GLN A 81 -9.23 -2.05 -2.81
N TYR A 82 -9.64 -0.80 -3.01
CA TYR A 82 -9.21 -0.02 -4.17
C TYR A 82 -7.75 0.41 -4.07
N GLY A 83 -7.21 0.62 -2.87
CA GLY A 83 -5.79 0.86 -2.68
C GLY A 83 -4.95 -0.37 -3.06
N CYS A 84 -5.43 -1.58 -2.77
CA CYS A 84 -4.80 -2.82 -3.21
C CYS A 84 -4.92 -3.02 -4.73
N ILE A 85 -6.08 -2.72 -5.34
CA ILE A 85 -6.22 -2.76 -6.82
C ILE A 85 -5.20 -1.80 -7.46
N PHE A 86 -5.05 -0.59 -6.92
CA PHE A 86 -4.12 0.39 -7.46
C PHE A 86 -2.67 -0.06 -7.31
N LEU A 87 -2.28 -0.49 -6.10
CA LEU A 87 -0.92 -0.97 -5.85
C LEU A 87 -0.58 -2.17 -6.74
N HIS A 88 -1.50 -3.11 -6.92
CA HIS A 88 -1.33 -4.25 -7.81
C HIS A 88 -1.09 -3.82 -9.26
N PHE A 89 -1.91 -2.91 -9.78
CA PHE A 89 -1.72 -2.35 -11.11
C PHE A 89 -0.31 -1.74 -11.29
N LEU A 90 0.19 -1.03 -10.27
CA LEU A 90 1.54 -0.46 -10.30
C LEU A 90 2.63 -1.53 -10.22
N MET A 91 2.45 -2.57 -9.39
CA MET A 91 3.36 -3.70 -9.29
C MET A 91 3.47 -4.45 -10.62
N GLU A 92 2.36 -4.70 -11.31
CA GLU A 92 2.35 -5.29 -12.65
C GLU A 92 3.04 -4.39 -13.69
N ARG A 93 2.80 -3.08 -13.61
CA ARG A 93 3.38 -2.09 -14.53
C ARG A 93 4.90 -2.02 -14.43
N TYR A 94 5.44 -1.99 -13.21
CA TYR A 94 6.86 -1.67 -12.99
C TYR A 94 7.73 -2.88 -12.65
N SER A 95 7.16 -3.96 -12.10
CA SER A 95 7.89 -5.15 -11.61
C SER A 95 8.98 -4.89 -10.54
N VAL A 96 9.28 -3.64 -10.24
CA VAL A 96 10.21 -3.18 -9.20
C VAL A 96 9.35 -2.50 -8.12
N GLU A 97 9.36 -3.07 -6.91
CA GLU A 97 8.49 -2.61 -5.81
C GLU A 97 8.74 -1.13 -5.48
N GLU A 98 10.00 -0.72 -5.37
CA GLU A 98 10.38 0.67 -5.07
C GLU A 98 9.81 1.66 -6.11
N THR A 99 9.88 1.29 -7.39
CA THR A 99 9.33 2.09 -8.49
C THR A 99 7.80 2.15 -8.44
N ALA A 100 7.14 1.04 -8.09
CA ALA A 100 5.69 1.01 -7.90
C ALA A 100 5.25 1.88 -6.70
N VAL A 101 5.99 1.86 -5.59
CA VAL A 101 5.73 2.72 -4.42
C VAL A 101 5.95 4.20 -4.77
N ALA A 102 7.00 4.53 -5.52
CA ALA A 102 7.21 5.89 -6.03
C ALA A 102 6.03 6.34 -6.92
N ALA A 103 5.54 5.45 -7.80
CA ALA A 103 4.40 5.73 -8.68
C ALA A 103 3.08 5.88 -7.92
N TYR A 104 2.92 5.19 -6.78
CA TYR A 104 1.76 5.32 -5.92
C TYR A 104 1.64 6.76 -5.40
N ASN A 105 2.76 7.38 -5.00
CA ASN A 105 2.79 8.73 -4.47
C ASN A 105 2.85 9.83 -5.54
N ALA A 106 3.72 9.70 -6.55
CA ALA A 106 3.95 10.73 -7.56
C ALA A 106 3.00 10.64 -8.78
N GLY A 107 2.27 9.53 -8.89
CA GLY A 107 1.52 9.16 -10.09
C GLY A 107 2.38 8.44 -11.13
N PHE A 108 1.82 7.38 -11.72
CA PHE A 108 2.53 6.53 -12.67
C PHE A 108 3.00 7.28 -13.93
N GLY A 109 2.28 8.32 -14.40
CA GLY A 109 2.72 9.11 -15.56
C GLY A 109 4.01 9.92 -15.31
N ALA A 110 4.23 10.37 -14.07
CA ALA A 110 5.49 11.03 -13.69
C ALA A 110 6.63 10.01 -13.67
N VAL A 111 6.41 8.85 -13.05
CA VAL A 111 7.39 7.77 -13.00
C VAL A 111 7.73 7.22 -14.38
N ASP A 112 6.75 7.07 -15.26
CA ASP A 112 6.99 6.69 -16.67
C ASP A 112 7.97 7.66 -17.34
N SER A 113 7.75 8.96 -17.16
CA SER A 113 8.63 10.01 -17.70
C SER A 113 10.03 9.96 -17.09
N TRP A 114 10.16 9.56 -15.82
CA TRP A 114 11.47 9.41 -15.17
C TRP A 114 12.21 8.18 -15.67
N LEU A 115 11.52 7.06 -15.88
CA LEU A 115 12.10 5.83 -16.40
C LEU A 115 12.61 5.99 -17.84
N GLU A 116 11.99 6.85 -18.63
CA GLU A 116 12.46 7.19 -19.99
C GLU A 116 13.71 8.10 -20.00
N ASN A 117 14.00 8.77 -18.89
CA ASN A 117 15.13 9.70 -18.80
C ASN A 117 16.37 9.04 -18.19
N SER A 118 17.45 8.98 -18.98
CA SER A 118 18.74 8.41 -18.57
C SER A 118 19.40 9.08 -17.35
N GLU A 119 18.98 10.29 -16.97
CA GLU A 119 19.42 10.93 -15.73
C GLU A 119 18.86 10.22 -14.49
N TYR A 120 17.66 9.63 -14.60
CA TYR A 120 16.94 9.02 -13.48
C TYR A 120 16.88 7.51 -13.56
N SER A 121 16.92 6.92 -14.76
CA SER A 121 16.92 5.46 -14.94
C SER A 121 17.85 5.03 -16.07
N SER A 122 18.71 4.05 -15.80
CA SER A 122 19.63 3.51 -16.80
C SER A 122 19.09 2.28 -17.54
N ASP A 123 18.10 1.61 -16.97
CA ASP A 123 17.51 0.36 -17.46
C ASP A 123 16.03 0.49 -17.85
N GLY A 124 15.44 1.68 -17.65
CA GLY A 124 14.02 1.96 -17.90
C GLY A 124 13.08 1.27 -16.92
N LYS A 125 13.60 0.76 -15.79
CA LYS A 125 12.81 0.03 -14.78
C LYS A 125 13.07 0.52 -13.37
N THR A 126 14.33 0.78 -13.04
CA THR A 126 14.79 1.17 -11.72
C THR A 126 15.10 2.66 -11.71
N LEU A 127 14.64 3.37 -10.68
CA LEU A 127 14.99 4.77 -10.47
C LEU A 127 16.30 4.82 -9.68
N ALA A 128 17.38 5.30 -10.31
CA ALA A 128 18.64 5.59 -9.63
C ALA A 128 18.53 6.84 -8.72
N ARG A 129 17.55 7.70 -9.00
CA ARG A 129 17.20 8.88 -8.21
C ARG A 129 15.72 9.22 -8.45
N ILE A 130 15.02 9.57 -7.38
CA ILE A 130 13.65 10.09 -7.46
C ILE A 130 13.71 11.62 -7.55
N PRO A 131 13.19 12.25 -8.62
CA PRO A 131 13.33 13.71 -8.81
C PRO A 131 12.57 14.56 -7.80
N TYR A 132 11.48 14.03 -7.25
CA TYR A 132 10.62 14.70 -6.29
C TYR A 132 11.05 14.35 -4.85
N PRO A 133 11.59 15.30 -4.08
CA PRO A 133 12.06 15.01 -2.71
C PRO A 133 10.97 14.47 -1.78
N GLU A 134 9.73 14.90 -1.97
CA GLU A 134 8.57 14.38 -1.25
C GLU A 134 8.31 12.90 -1.55
N THR A 135 8.49 12.49 -2.80
CA THR A 135 8.32 11.09 -3.24
C THR A 135 9.48 10.23 -2.77
N GLU A 136 10.70 10.74 -2.81
CA GLU A 136 11.88 10.05 -2.24
C GLU A 136 11.66 9.77 -0.75
N ALA A 137 11.29 10.81 0.01
CA ALA A 137 10.98 10.67 1.43
C ALA A 137 9.76 9.76 1.70
N TYR A 138 8.80 9.70 0.78
CA TYR A 138 7.66 8.79 0.88
C TYR A 138 8.12 7.33 0.75
N VAL A 139 8.93 7.01 -0.26
CA VAL A 139 9.48 5.66 -0.48
C VAL A 139 10.27 5.20 0.75
N GLU A 140 11.14 6.05 1.29
CA GLU A 140 11.91 5.75 2.51
C GLU A 140 11.00 5.44 3.72
N LYS A 141 9.91 6.21 3.89
CA LYS A 141 8.93 5.97 4.98
C LYS A 141 8.20 4.65 4.82
N VAL A 142 7.79 4.31 3.60
CA VAL A 142 7.13 3.03 3.30
C VAL A 142 8.10 1.87 3.56
N GLU A 143 9.35 1.96 3.09
CA GLU A 143 10.34 0.91 3.33
C GLU A 143 10.61 0.73 4.84
N TRP A 144 10.78 1.83 5.57
CA TRP A 144 10.96 1.79 7.03
C TRP A 144 9.77 1.13 7.73
N ALA A 145 8.54 1.50 7.36
CA ALA A 145 7.33 0.93 7.95
C ALA A 145 7.18 -0.56 7.59
N LYS A 146 7.50 -0.96 6.37
CA LYS A 146 7.48 -2.36 5.92
C LYS A 146 8.46 -3.20 6.74
N ASN A 147 9.69 -2.71 6.92
CA ASN A 147 10.72 -3.38 7.71
C ASN A 147 10.33 -3.53 9.18
N TYR A 148 9.66 -2.52 9.74
CA TYR A 148 9.08 -2.59 11.08
C TYR A 148 8.04 -3.71 11.17
N TYR A 149 7.09 -3.79 10.23
CA TYR A 149 6.06 -4.85 10.25
C TYR A 149 6.64 -6.26 10.02
N ASN A 150 7.62 -6.41 9.13
CA ASN A 150 8.33 -7.68 8.94
C ASN A 150 9.01 -8.17 10.22
N SER A 151 9.67 -7.26 10.96
CA SER A 151 10.40 -7.61 12.18
C SER A 151 9.47 -7.95 13.34
N ASN A 152 8.30 -7.30 13.41
CA ASN A 152 7.34 -7.49 14.49
C ASN A 152 6.31 -8.61 14.21
N GLY A 153 6.04 -8.94 12.95
CA GLY A 153 5.20 -10.09 12.58
C GLY A 153 5.85 -11.42 12.95
N ASN A 154 7.15 -11.57 12.69
CA ASN A 154 7.91 -12.78 13.01
C ASN A 154 7.97 -13.07 14.52
N ASN A 155 7.98 -12.03 15.37
CA ASN A 155 8.01 -12.20 16.82
C ASN A 155 6.65 -12.67 17.39
N ASN A 156 5.54 -12.40 16.69
CA ASN A 156 4.22 -12.83 17.13
C ASN A 156 3.94 -14.30 16.76
N GLU A 157 4.47 -14.79 15.62
CA GLU A 157 4.36 -16.21 15.24
C GLU A 157 5.16 -17.15 16.18
N GLU A 158 6.37 -16.77 16.60
CA GLU A 158 7.14 -17.54 17.60
C GLU A 158 6.47 -17.54 18.98
N SER A 159 5.78 -16.47 19.36
CA SER A 159 5.07 -16.40 20.65
C SER A 159 3.81 -17.25 20.70
N THR A 160 3.20 -17.53 19.55
CA THR A 160 1.95 -18.31 19.45
C THR A 160 2.22 -19.82 19.47
N GLN A 161 3.38 -20.28 18.98
CA GLN A 161 3.77 -21.70 19.09
C GLN A 161 4.26 -22.09 20.50
N ALA A 162 4.67 -21.14 21.35
CA ALA A 162 5.16 -21.42 22.69
C ALA A 162 4.06 -21.69 23.73
N THR A 163 2.79 -21.38 23.43
CA THR A 163 1.67 -21.56 24.37
C THR A 163 0.92 -22.88 24.21
N ASP A 164 1.03 -23.56 23.06
CA ASP A 164 0.34 -24.83 22.81
C ASP A 164 1.09 -26.08 23.35
N SER A 165 2.34 -25.94 23.80
CA SER A 165 3.14 -27.05 24.32
C SER A 165 3.09 -27.25 25.85
N ALA A 166 2.24 -26.52 26.58
CA ALA A 166 2.26 -26.50 28.06
C ALA A 166 1.07 -27.18 28.75
N THR A 167 0.25 -27.98 28.06
CA THR A 167 -0.94 -28.61 28.67
C THR A 167 -1.07 -30.12 28.46
N GLU A 168 0.01 -30.89 28.64
CA GLU A 168 -0.11 -32.32 28.93
C GLU A 168 0.96 -32.74 29.94
N GLY A 169 0.55 -33.03 31.18
CA GLY A 169 1.40 -33.72 32.16
C GLY A 169 1.13 -33.34 33.61
N GLY A 170 0.19 -34.04 34.24
CA GLY A 170 0.04 -34.00 35.70
C GLY A 170 -1.19 -34.74 36.21
N ASP A 171 -1.12 -36.08 36.20
CA ASP A 171 -1.91 -36.97 37.07
C ASP A 171 -1.40 -36.89 38.52
#